data_AF-I0QRX7-F1
#
_entry.id   AF-I0QRX7-F1
#
_cell.length_a   1.000
_cell.length_b   1.000
_cell.length_c   1.000
_cell.angle_alpha   90.00
_cell.angle_beta   90.00
_cell.angle_gamma   90.00
#
_symmetry.space_group_name_H-M   'P 1'
#
loop_
_entity.id
_entity.type
_entity.pdbx_description
1 polymer ?
#
loop_
_entity_poly.entity_id
_entity_poly.type
_entity_poly.pdbx_seq_one_letter_code
_entity_poly.pdbx_strand_id
1 'polypeptide(L)' 'MTPEETDNAARAIAKKLITELNSKSNKLTFRQLLDKYASQAKPFCPKKHEPWLWLCVIVHRVVEGK' A
#
# COMPACT_ATOMS: atom_id res chain seq x y z
N MET A 1 10.03 14.98 7.22
CA MET A 1 9.88 13.53 7.06
C MET A 1 11.09 13.05 6.28
N THR A 2 11.89 12.17 6.87
CA THR A 2 13.03 11.57 6.18
C THR A 2 12.52 10.59 5.11
N PRO A 3 13.35 10.25 4.11
CA PRO A 3 13.01 9.22 3.13
C PRO A 3 12.66 7.87 3.78
N GLU A 4 13.32 7.56 4.90
CA GLU A 4 13.12 6.32 5.66
C GLU A 4 11.77 6.29 6.38
N GLU A 5 11.34 7.42 6.96
CA GLU A 5 10.01 7.52 7.59
C GLU A 5 8.88 7.32 6.57
N THR A 6 9.08 7.83 5.35
CA THR A 6 8.13 7.70 4.23
C THR A 6 8.01 6.25 3.78
N ASP A 7 9.13 5.55 3.64
CA ASP A 7 9.18 4.14 3.24
C ASP A 7 8.54 3.23 4.30
N ASN A 8 8.88 3.45 5.58
CA ASN A 8 8.28 2.72 6.70
C ASN A 8 6.76 2.91 6.78
N ALA A 9 6.26 4.13 6.58
CA ALA A 9 4.83 4.41 6.55
C ALA A 9 4.14 3.70 5.38
N ALA A 10 4.75 3.71 4.19
CA ALA A 10 4.23 3.01 3.01
C ALA A 10 4.17 1.48 3.22
N ARG A 11 5.23 0.89 3.78
CA ARG A 11 5.28 -0.54 4.14
C ARG A 11 4.22 -0.89 5.18
N ALA A 12 3.97 -0.03 6.16
CA ALA A 12 2.93 -0.26 7.16
C ALA A 12 1.52 -0.29 6.54
N ILE A 13 1.24 0.62 5.60
CA ILE A 13 -0.02 0.63 4.83
C ILE A 13 -0.14 -0.65 3.99
N ALA A 14 0.92 -1.03 3.29
CA ALA A 14 0.96 -2.26 2.49
C ALA A 14 0.72 -3.51 3.33
N LYS A 15 1.32 -3.63 4.52
CA LYS A 15 1.08 -4.75 5.45
C LYS A 15 -0.39 -4.82 5.89
N LYS A 16 -1.02 -3.68 6.21
CA LYS A 16 -2.45 -3.64 6.56
C LYS A 16 -3.32 -4.12 5.40
N LEU A 17 -3.00 -3.67 4.18
CA LEU A 17 -3.69 -4.11 2.97
C LEU A 17 -3.57 -5.63 2.77
N ILE A 18 -2.37 -6.19 2.89
CA ILE A 18 -2.13 -7.63 2.77
C ILE A 18 -2.89 -8.42 3.84
N THR A 19 -2.90 -7.94 5.09
CA THR A 19 -3.69 -8.56 6.17
C THR A 19 -5.18 -8.54 5.86
N GLU A 20 -5.71 -7.44 5.34
CA GLU A 20 -7.11 -7.35 4.93
C GLU A 20 -7.41 -8.24 3.73
N LEU A 21 -6.52 -8.30 2.73
CA LEU A 21 -6.65 -9.16 1.56
C LEU A 21 -6.75 -10.63 1.95
N ASN A 22 -5.93 -11.07 2.92
CA ASN A 22 -5.92 -12.45 3.43
C ASN A 22 -7.01 -12.74 4.47
N SER A 23 -7.82 -11.75 4.86
CA SER A 23 -8.89 -11.95 5.82
C SER A 23 -10.03 -12.76 5.21
N LYS A 24 -10.49 -13.78 5.93
CA LYS A 24 -11.63 -14.63 5.51
C LYS A 24 -12.96 -13.86 5.41
N SER A 25 -13.04 -12.69 6.04
CA SER A 25 -14.22 -11.81 6.01
C SER A 25 -14.16 -10.77 4.90
N ASN A 26 -13.06 -10.71 4.14
CA ASN A 26 -12.89 -9.71 3.09
C ASN A 26 -13.78 -10.03 1.88
N LYS A 27 -14.52 -9.01 1.42
CA LYS A 27 -15.35 -9.06 0.21
C LYS A 27 -14.83 -8.17 -0.91
N LEU A 28 -13.72 -7.46 -0.66
CA LEU A 28 -13.13 -6.52 -1.60
C LEU A 28 -12.07 -7.21 -2.44
N THR A 29 -12.06 -6.90 -3.73
CA THR A 29 -10.97 -7.30 -4.63
C THR A 29 -9.69 -6.56 -4.28
N PHE A 30 -8.55 -7.09 -4.74
CA PHE A 30 -7.25 -6.45 -4.54
C PHE A 30 -7.23 -4.99 -5.05
N ARG A 31 -7.82 -4.72 -6.22
CA ARG A 31 -7.90 -3.35 -6.78
C ARG A 31 -8.72 -2.41 -5.89
N GLN A 32 -9.84 -2.88 -5.36
CA GLN A 32 -10.68 -2.10 -4.43
C GLN A 32 -9.97 -1.81 -3.11
N LEU A 33 -9.19 -2.77 -2.60
CA LEU A 33 -8.33 -2.53 -1.45
C LEU A 33 -7.24 -1.49 -1.76
N LEU A 34 -6.61 -1.58 -2.93
CA LEU A 34 -5.64 -0.56 -3.37
C LEU A 34 -6.26 0.84 -3.42
N ASP A 35 -7.47 1.00 -3.96
CA ASP A 35 -8.17 2.30 -3.96
C ASP A 35 -8.50 2.78 -2.54
N LYS A 36 -8.97 1.88 -1.66
CA LYS A 36 -9.26 2.18 -0.26
C LYS A 36 -8.03 2.73 0.48
N TYR A 37 -6.87 2.14 0.25
CA TYR A 37 -5.62 2.52 0.92
C TYR A 37 -4.82 3.59 0.16
N ALA A 38 -5.11 3.85 -1.12
CA ALA A 38 -4.44 4.85 -1.94
C ALA A 38 -4.56 6.27 -1.34
N SER A 39 -5.71 6.61 -0.77
CA SER A 39 -5.92 7.90 -0.09
C SER A 39 -4.99 8.09 1.11
N GLN A 40 -4.68 7.01 1.84
CA GLN A 40 -3.74 7.03 2.98
C GLN A 40 -2.28 7.05 2.50
N ALA A 41 -2.01 6.44 1.35
CA ALA A 41 -0.69 6.37 0.73
C ALA A 41 -0.30 7.68 -0.01
N LYS A 42 -1.29 8.49 -0.41
CA LYS A 42 -1.12 9.72 -1.20
C LYS A 42 -0.07 10.70 -0.66
N PRO A 43 0.05 10.96 0.66
CA PRO A 43 1.07 11.87 1.18
C PRO A 43 2.52 11.37 0.99
N PHE A 44 2.69 10.05 0.86
CA PHE A 44 3.98 9.37 0.74
C PHE A 44 4.33 9.05 -0.72
N CYS A 45 3.33 9.05 -1.60
CA CYS A 45 3.49 8.75 -3.01
C CYS A 45 4.22 9.89 -3.75
N PRO A 46 5.23 9.58 -4.59
CA PRO A 46 5.81 10.57 -5.47
C PRO A 46 4.75 11.18 -6.40
N LYS A 47 4.77 12.50 -6.60
CA LYS A 47 3.77 13.25 -7.39
C LYS A 47 3.62 12.78 -8.84
N LYS A 48 4.61 12.06 -9.38
CA LYS A 48 4.63 11.54 -10.76
C LYS A 48 3.79 10.27 -10.93
N HIS A 49 3.39 9.62 -9.84
CA HIS A 49 2.71 8.32 -9.90
C HIS A 49 1.30 8.41 -9.33
N GLU A 50 0.41 7.61 -9.88
CA GLU A 50 -0.89 7.38 -9.26
C GLU A 50 -0.71 6.62 -7.94
N PRO A 51 -1.32 7.08 -6.82
CA PRO A 51 -1.09 6.48 -5.51
C PRO A 51 -1.42 4.99 -5.41
N TRP A 52 -2.47 4.55 -6.12
CA TRP A 52 -2.87 3.13 -6.13
C TRP A 52 -1.85 2.25 -6.87
N LEU A 53 -1.29 2.75 -7.99
CA LEU A 53 -0.29 2.04 -8.78
C LEU A 53 1.04 1.96 -8.04
N TRP A 54 1.43 3.07 -7.42
CA TRP A 54 2.61 3.11 -6.57
C TRP A 54 2.47 2.17 -5.36
N LEU A 55 1.31 2.18 -4.68
CA LEU A 55 1.03 1.28 -3.56
C LEU A 55 1.07 -0.20 -3.98
N CYS A 56 0.62 -0.53 -5.19
CA CYS A 56 0.72 -1.88 -5.74
C CYS A 56 2.18 -2.38 -5.78
N VAL A 57 3.12 -1.52 -6.21
CA VAL A 57 4.56 -1.85 -6.22
C VAL A 57 5.08 -2.08 -4.81
N ILE A 58 4.68 -1.25 -3.84
CA ILE A 58 5.10 -1.41 -2.44
C ILE A 58 4.56 -2.71 -1.85
N VAL A 59 3.29 -3.05 -2.12
CA VAL A 59 2.69 -4.32 -1.70
C VAL A 59 3.49 -5.51 -2.26
N HIS A 60 3.83 -5.49 -3.54
CA HIS A 60 4.66 -6.54 -4.15
C HIS A 60 6.02 -6.67 -3.45
N ARG A 61 6.72 -5.56 -3.19
CA ARG A 61 8.01 -5.59 -2.49
C ARG A 61 7.91 -6.19 -1.08
N VAL A 62 6.87 -5.82 -0.34
CA VAL A 62 6.63 -6.35 1.01
C VAL A 62 6.37 -7.85 0.97
N VAL A 63 5.62 -8.35 0.00
CA VAL A 63 5.38 -9.80 -0.19
C VAL A 63 6.67 -10.52 -0.58
N GLU A 64 7.52 -9.91 -1.41
CA GLU A 64 8.82 -10.45 -1.80
C GLU A 64 9.91 -10.32 -0.70
N GLY A 65 9.62 -9.66 0.42
CA GLY A 65 10.59 -9.44 1.50
C GLY A 65 11.69 -8.41 1.19
N LYS A 66 11.47 -7.54 0.21
CA LYS A 66 12.39 -6.46 -0.22
C LYS A 66 12.09 -5.15 0.49
#